data_AF-X1QI21-F1
#
_entry.id   AF-X1QI21-F1
#
_cell.length_a   1.000
_cell.length_b   1.000
_cell.length_c   1.000
_cell.angle_alpha   90.00
_cell.angle_beta   90.00
_cell.angle_gamma   90.00
#
_symmetry.space_group_name_H-M   'P 1'
#
loop_
_entity.id
_entity.type
_entity.pdbx_description
1 polymer ?
#
loop_
_entity_poly.entity_id
_entity_poly.type
_entity_poly.pdbx_seq_one_letter_code
_entity_poly.pdbx_strand_id
1 'polypeptide(L)'
;RKILFIFEELKLEKIDTQEALEKISLIPVIEIKEESLKTLLKNTLKMSAEGVAHRFKMGHLNRYLGGIDKGEIITIGGFTSQGKTSFAIQLAIDFIDVVEEKKVLYLSSEMTALEISRRLLSNLMPKNIMDFRKGRFDEGEREALDSIATVVGDHWNLNIKKVFDMEDIRKYIQKYNPEIVFMDYLQNLDRKKALTDYQKVTGNIKDLQGITLGREISTFVVSQLSRGNKNIIRKPRLSDLRDSGRIEECSPIVIFVYWEDR
;
A
#
# COMPACT_ATOMS: atom_id res chain seq x y z
N ARG A 1 -26.24 1.82 -20.00
CA ARG A 1 -26.84 0.46 -20.18
C ARG A 1 -28.16 0.52 -20.96
N LYS A 2 -29.20 1.24 -20.51
CA LYS A 2 -30.48 1.37 -21.26
C LYS A 2 -30.32 1.92 -22.69
N ILE A 3 -29.54 2.98 -22.88
CA ILE A 3 -29.24 3.55 -24.21
C ILE A 3 -28.54 2.53 -25.13
N LEU A 4 -27.58 1.77 -24.58
CA LEU A 4 -26.84 0.74 -25.33
C LEU A 4 -27.77 -0.36 -25.84
N PHE A 5 -28.75 -0.78 -25.02
CA PHE A 5 -29.75 -1.76 -25.40
C PHE A 5 -30.66 -1.27 -26.55
N ILE A 6 -31.06 0.01 -26.52
CA ILE A 6 -31.83 0.63 -27.61
C ILE A 6 -31.02 0.67 -28.91
N PHE A 7 -29.72 0.99 -28.83
CA PHE A 7 -28.83 0.93 -30.00
C PHE A 7 -28.61 -0.50 -30.53
N GLU A 8 -28.62 -1.50 -29.66
CA GLU A 8 -28.59 -2.91 -30.08
C GLU A 8 -29.88 -3.32 -30.77
N GLU A 9 -31.05 -2.91 -30.26
CA GLU A 9 -32.35 -3.14 -30.92
C GLU A 9 -32.42 -2.46 -32.30
N LEU A 10 -31.90 -1.24 -32.41
CA LEU A 10 -31.80 -0.50 -33.68
C LEU A 10 -30.86 -1.21 -34.68
N LYS A 11 -29.70 -1.70 -34.21
CA LYS A 11 -28.75 -2.47 -35.04
C LYS A 11 -29.30 -3.82 -35.52
N LEU A 12 -30.18 -4.42 -34.72
CA LEU A 12 -30.86 -5.68 -35.05
C LEU A 12 -32.16 -5.44 -35.84
N GLU A 13 -32.41 -4.21 -36.31
CA GLU A 13 -33.61 -3.82 -37.07
C GLU A 13 -34.93 -4.13 -36.35
N LYS A 14 -34.90 -4.23 -35.01
CA LYS A 14 -36.09 -4.52 -34.18
C LYS A 14 -36.95 -3.29 -33.92
N ILE A 15 -36.36 -2.11 -34.03
CA ILE A 15 -36.98 -0.79 -33.87
C ILE A 15 -36.43 0.11 -34.96
N ASP A 16 -37.19 1.12 -35.37
CA ASP A 16 -36.69 2.12 -36.32
C ASP A 16 -35.99 3.30 -35.62
N THR A 17 -35.39 4.19 -36.42
CA THR A 17 -34.62 5.33 -35.90
C THR A 17 -35.50 6.30 -35.11
N GLN A 18 -36.78 6.44 -35.48
CA GLN A 18 -37.71 7.37 -34.85
C GLN A 18 -38.16 6.82 -33.49
N GLU A 19 -38.47 5.53 -33.42
CA GLU A 19 -38.80 4.82 -32.19
C GLU A 19 -37.60 4.76 -31.22
N ALA A 20 -36.37 4.60 -31.75
CA ALA A 20 -35.16 4.67 -30.94
C ALA A 20 -34.96 6.05 -30.31
N LEU A 21 -35.22 7.14 -31.06
CA LEU A 21 -35.11 8.51 -30.56
C LEU A 21 -36.17 8.81 -29.48
N GLU A 22 -37.39 8.33 -29.64
CA GLU A 22 -38.45 8.42 -28.62
C GLU A 22 -38.08 7.64 -27.35
N LYS A 23 -37.58 6.41 -27.50
CA LYS A 23 -37.12 5.61 -26.35
C LYS A 23 -35.94 6.26 -25.62
N ILE A 24 -35.04 6.94 -26.33
CA ILE A 24 -33.92 7.68 -25.74
C ILE A 24 -34.41 8.94 -25.03
N SER A 25 -35.36 9.69 -25.61
CA SER A 25 -35.88 10.93 -25.02
C SER A 25 -36.67 10.70 -23.73
N LEU A 26 -37.25 9.51 -23.56
CA LEU A 26 -37.91 9.05 -22.33
C LEU A 26 -36.93 8.64 -21.22
N ILE A 27 -35.64 8.49 -21.51
CA ILE A 27 -34.64 8.22 -20.48
C ILE A 27 -34.36 9.52 -19.74
N PRO A 28 -34.64 9.59 -18.43
CA PRO A 28 -34.39 10.81 -17.66
C PRO A 28 -32.90 11.15 -17.76
N VAL A 29 -32.63 12.37 -18.24
CA VAL A 29 -31.27 12.92 -18.24
C VAL A 29 -30.80 12.96 -16.80
N ILE A 30 -29.79 12.15 -16.49
CA ILE A 30 -29.13 12.23 -15.19
C ILE A 30 -28.39 13.56 -15.19
N GLU A 31 -28.97 14.56 -14.51
CA GLU A 31 -28.29 15.80 -14.22
C GLU A 31 -27.08 15.46 -13.35
N ILE A 32 -25.88 15.45 -13.94
CA ILE A 32 -24.64 15.34 -13.18
C ILE A 32 -24.50 16.68 -12.45
N LYS A 33 -25.10 16.78 -11.27
CA LYS A 33 -24.89 17.94 -10.41
C LYS A 33 -23.40 17.96 -10.06
N GLU A 34 -22.67 18.92 -10.63
CA GLU A 34 -21.39 19.32 -10.07
C GLU A 34 -21.58 19.48 -8.55
N GLU A 35 -20.73 18.81 -7.78
CA GLU A 35 -20.82 18.91 -6.33
C GLU A 35 -20.60 20.38 -5.96
N SER A 36 -21.66 21.03 -5.49
CA SER A 36 -21.55 22.43 -5.09
C SER A 36 -20.50 22.56 -3.99
N LEU A 37 -19.75 23.68 -3.95
CA LEU A 37 -18.78 23.93 -2.89
C LEU A 37 -19.41 23.77 -1.48
N LYS A 38 -20.70 24.11 -1.34
CA LYS A 38 -21.45 23.91 -0.10
C LYS A 38 -21.61 22.43 0.27
N THR A 39 -21.87 21.57 -0.70
CA THR A 39 -21.98 20.12 -0.50
C THR A 39 -20.62 19.53 -0.11
N LEU A 40 -19.57 19.90 -0.85
CA LEU A 40 -18.20 19.47 -0.57
C LEU A 40 -17.78 19.86 0.85
N LEU A 41 -17.93 21.14 1.22
CA LEU A 41 -17.55 21.61 2.57
C LEU A 41 -18.33 20.89 3.67
N LYS A 42 -19.62 20.62 3.48
CA LYS A 42 -20.42 19.84 4.44
C LYS A 42 -19.95 18.40 4.54
N ASN A 43 -19.61 17.77 3.43
CA ASN A 43 -19.05 16.42 3.39
C ASN A 43 -17.69 16.39 4.09
N THR A 44 -16.81 17.35 3.82
CA THR A 44 -15.52 17.50 4.50
C THR A 44 -15.67 17.62 6.00
N LEU A 45 -16.60 18.46 6.50
CA LEU A 45 -16.86 18.59 7.94
C LEU A 45 -17.35 17.28 8.57
N LYS A 46 -18.23 16.55 7.87
CA LYS A 46 -18.72 15.24 8.34
C LYS A 46 -17.58 14.23 8.43
N MET A 47 -16.77 14.09 7.38
CA MET A 47 -15.62 13.18 7.37
C MET A 47 -14.57 13.56 8.41
N SER A 48 -14.32 14.87 8.58
CA SER A 48 -13.37 15.36 9.59
C SER A 48 -13.79 15.00 11.03
N ALA A 49 -15.10 14.88 11.29
CA ALA A 49 -15.62 14.46 12.58
C ALA A 49 -15.44 12.94 12.85
N GLU A 50 -15.41 12.12 11.80
CA GLU A 50 -15.09 10.69 11.88
C GLU A 50 -13.57 10.48 12.13
N GLY A 51 -12.77 11.45 11.73
CA GLY A 51 -11.32 11.45 11.90
C GLY A 51 -10.60 10.75 10.75
N VAL A 52 -9.30 10.57 10.92
CA VAL A 52 -8.41 9.99 9.92
C VAL A 52 -8.72 8.51 9.63
N ALA A 53 -8.54 8.07 8.39
CA ALA A 53 -8.90 6.71 7.97
C ALA A 53 -8.15 5.61 8.74
N HIS A 54 -6.86 5.83 9.04
CA HIS A 54 -6.05 4.88 9.80
C HIS A 54 -5.20 5.58 10.86
N ARG A 55 -5.18 5.01 12.07
CA ARG A 55 -4.34 5.48 13.17
C ARG A 55 -3.22 4.47 13.43
N PHE A 56 -2.04 4.97 13.74
CA PHE A 56 -0.92 4.14 14.18
C PHE A 56 -1.19 3.62 15.59
N LYS A 57 -0.86 2.35 15.88
CA LYS A 57 -0.84 1.84 17.26
C LYS A 57 0.17 2.58 18.13
N MET A 58 1.30 2.99 17.53
CA MET A 58 2.29 3.86 18.15
C MET A 58 1.75 5.29 18.33
N GLY A 59 1.13 5.57 19.48
CA GLY A 59 0.43 6.83 19.74
C GLY A 59 1.26 8.11 19.52
N HIS A 60 2.59 8.04 19.72
CA HIS A 60 3.48 9.16 19.41
C HIS A 60 3.51 9.54 17.93
N LEU A 61 3.40 8.56 17.01
CA LEU A 61 3.33 8.84 15.58
C LEU A 61 2.06 9.62 15.24
N ASN A 62 0.92 9.27 15.83
CA ASN A 62 -0.33 10.02 15.60
C ASN A 62 -0.24 11.49 16.03
N ARG A 63 0.56 11.80 17.06
CA ARG A 63 0.75 13.19 17.52
C ARG A 63 1.46 14.05 16.47
N TYR A 64 2.41 13.47 15.74
CA TYR A 64 3.18 14.18 14.72
C TYR A 64 2.55 14.11 13.33
N LEU A 65 1.90 12.99 13.01
CA LEU A 65 1.41 12.70 11.66
C LEU A 65 -0.11 12.89 11.51
N GLY A 66 -0.86 12.92 12.60
CA GLY A 66 -2.33 12.98 12.56
C GLY A 66 -3.02 11.66 12.18
N GLY A 67 -2.25 10.67 11.71
CA GLY A 67 -2.74 9.39 11.19
C GLY A 67 -2.40 9.27 9.70
N ILE A 68 -3.20 8.51 8.95
CA ILE A 68 -3.08 8.34 7.50
C ILE A 68 -4.46 8.25 6.87
N ASP A 69 -4.69 9.08 5.87
CA ASP A 69 -5.90 9.03 5.07
C ASP A 69 -5.77 8.17 3.82
N LYS A 70 -6.93 7.77 3.30
CA LYS A 70 -7.03 7.04 2.04
C LYS A 70 -6.48 7.90 0.90
N GLY A 71 -5.73 7.28 -0.01
CA GLY A 71 -5.10 7.98 -1.12
C GLY A 71 -3.72 8.56 -0.79
N GLU A 72 -3.26 8.46 0.46
CA GLU A 72 -1.94 8.96 0.84
C GLU A 72 -0.81 7.93 0.64
N ILE A 73 0.39 8.46 0.35
CA ILE A 73 1.64 7.69 0.30
C ILE A 73 2.56 8.14 1.43
N ILE A 74 3.04 7.18 2.21
CA ILE A 74 4.08 7.40 3.22
C ILE A 74 5.35 6.67 2.82
N THR A 75 6.48 7.39 2.81
CA THR A 75 7.78 6.76 2.58
C THR A 75 8.48 6.43 3.89
N ILE A 76 8.95 5.19 4.02
CA ILE A 76 9.82 4.72 5.10
C ILE A 76 11.23 4.60 4.54
N GLY A 77 12.09 5.57 4.90
CA GLY A 77 13.48 5.63 4.47
C GLY A 77 14.45 5.07 5.50
N GLY A 78 15.54 4.45 5.07
CA GLY A 78 16.64 4.09 5.96
C GLY A 78 17.85 3.52 5.22
N PHE A 79 19.05 3.67 5.79
CA PHE A 79 20.23 3.00 5.24
C PHE A 79 20.04 1.47 5.30
N THR A 80 20.85 0.74 4.52
CA THR A 80 20.88 -0.72 4.60
C THR A 80 21.13 -1.16 6.05
N SER A 81 20.44 -2.21 6.49
CA SER A 81 20.59 -2.77 7.83
C SER A 81 20.12 -1.85 8.98
N GLN A 82 19.38 -0.77 8.72
CA GLN A 82 18.81 0.09 9.77
C GLN A 82 17.44 -0.39 10.29
N GLY A 83 16.93 -1.54 9.84
CA GLY A 83 15.68 -2.11 10.35
C GLY A 83 14.39 -1.62 9.66
N LYS A 84 14.49 -0.90 8.53
CA LYS A 84 13.34 -0.39 7.75
C LYS A 84 12.27 -1.46 7.43
N THR A 85 12.66 -2.64 6.96
CA THR A 85 11.74 -3.75 6.68
C THR A 85 11.09 -4.29 7.96
N SER A 86 11.85 -4.42 9.05
CA SER A 86 11.29 -4.85 10.33
C SER A 86 10.26 -3.84 10.85
N PHE A 87 10.53 -2.55 10.69
CA PHE A 87 9.60 -1.49 11.05
C PHE A 87 8.33 -1.52 10.18
N ALA A 88 8.47 -1.70 8.87
CA ALA A 88 7.32 -1.83 7.96
C ALA A 88 6.45 -3.06 8.29
N ILE A 89 7.06 -4.20 8.60
CA ILE A 89 6.34 -5.41 9.03
C ILE A 89 5.61 -5.17 10.35
N GLN A 90 6.24 -4.51 11.33
CA GLN A 90 5.58 -4.15 12.58
C GLN A 90 4.37 -3.25 12.34
N LEU A 91 4.49 -2.24 11.49
CA LEU A 91 3.36 -1.38 11.15
C LEU A 91 2.22 -2.18 10.49
N ALA A 92 2.53 -3.11 9.59
CA ALA A 92 1.52 -3.97 8.98
C ALA A 92 0.76 -4.79 10.04
N ILE A 93 1.48 -5.38 11.00
CA ILE A 93 0.90 -6.09 12.16
C ILE A 93 -0.01 -5.14 12.95
N ASP A 94 0.50 -3.97 13.32
CA ASP A 94 -0.20 -3.00 14.14
C ASP A 94 -1.52 -2.53 13.49
N PHE A 95 -1.55 -2.33 12.18
CA PHE A 95 -2.79 -1.92 11.49
C PHE A 95 -3.86 -3.02 11.47
N ILE A 96 -3.44 -4.29 11.40
CA ILE A 96 -4.37 -5.43 11.45
C ILE A 96 -4.91 -5.58 12.87
N ASP A 97 -4.06 -5.39 13.88
CA ASP A 97 -4.41 -5.57 15.28
C ASP A 97 -5.36 -4.48 15.82
N VAL A 98 -5.30 -3.26 15.28
CA VAL A 98 -6.13 -2.13 15.75
C VAL A 98 -7.57 -2.20 15.24
N VAL A 99 -7.82 -2.75 14.06
CA VAL A 99 -9.15 -2.77 13.43
C VAL A 99 -9.46 -4.17 12.92
N GLU A 100 -10.54 -4.75 13.44
CA GLU A 100 -11.04 -6.04 13.00
C GLU A 100 -11.28 -6.06 11.48
N GLU A 101 -10.91 -7.18 10.84
CA GLU A 101 -11.01 -7.40 9.39
C GLU A 101 -10.23 -6.42 8.48
N LYS A 102 -9.33 -5.59 9.02
CA LYS A 102 -8.50 -4.68 8.20
C LYS A 102 -7.71 -5.45 7.15
N LYS A 103 -7.87 -5.06 5.88
CA LYS A 103 -7.24 -5.72 4.73
C LYS A 103 -5.88 -5.11 4.42
N VAL A 104 -4.81 -5.85 4.70
CA VAL A 104 -3.43 -5.40 4.47
C VAL A 104 -2.75 -6.28 3.43
N LEU A 105 -2.10 -5.64 2.46
CA LEU A 105 -1.30 -6.31 1.44
C LEU A 105 0.16 -5.87 1.56
N TYR A 106 1.04 -6.82 1.90
CA TYR A 106 2.48 -6.63 1.94
C TYR A 106 3.12 -7.16 0.65
N LEU A 107 3.65 -6.26 -0.16
CA LEU A 107 4.32 -6.54 -1.41
C LEU A 107 5.82 -6.36 -1.23
N SER A 108 6.58 -7.32 -1.74
CA SER A 108 8.04 -7.27 -1.66
C SER A 108 8.69 -7.61 -3.00
N SER A 109 9.68 -6.83 -3.40
CA SER A 109 10.47 -7.09 -4.61
C SER A 109 11.77 -7.84 -4.30
N GLU A 110 12.37 -7.60 -3.13
CA GLU A 110 13.61 -8.26 -2.73
C GLU A 110 13.33 -9.60 -2.04
N MET A 111 12.57 -9.55 -0.94
CA MET A 111 12.34 -10.71 -0.08
C MET A 111 11.23 -11.61 -0.59
N THR A 112 11.39 -12.91 -0.34
CA THR A 112 10.34 -13.91 -0.56
C THR A 112 9.26 -13.82 0.53
N ALA A 113 8.06 -14.31 0.23
CA ALA A 113 6.98 -14.38 1.20
C ALA A 113 7.38 -15.17 2.46
N LEU A 114 8.11 -16.29 2.29
CA LEU A 114 8.61 -17.11 3.39
C LEU A 114 9.56 -16.33 4.32
N GLU A 115 10.45 -15.51 3.79
CA GLU A 115 11.36 -14.71 4.61
C GLU A 115 10.64 -13.64 5.42
N ILE A 116 9.58 -13.05 4.85
CA ILE A 116 8.71 -12.10 5.56
C ILE A 116 7.89 -12.83 6.62
N SER A 117 7.32 -14.00 6.31
CA SER A 117 6.58 -14.82 7.28
C SER A 117 7.45 -15.25 8.46
N ARG A 118 8.74 -15.55 8.25
CA ARG A 118 9.67 -15.81 9.35
C ARG A 118 9.87 -14.60 10.26
N ARG A 119 9.94 -13.39 9.69
CA ARG A 119 10.01 -12.14 10.47
C ARG A 119 8.71 -11.88 11.24
N LEU A 120 7.57 -12.15 10.61
CA LEU A 120 6.25 -12.05 11.22
C LEU A 120 6.15 -12.95 12.46
N LEU A 121 6.47 -14.24 12.31
CA LEU A 121 6.44 -15.19 13.42
C LEU A 121 7.46 -14.86 14.51
N SER A 122 8.66 -14.42 14.12
CA SER A 122 9.70 -13.95 15.06
C SER A 122 9.28 -12.69 15.83
N ASN A 123 8.34 -11.90 15.30
CA ASN A 123 7.77 -10.75 15.99
C ASN A 123 6.68 -11.18 17.00
N LEU A 124 5.83 -12.12 16.61
CA LEU A 124 4.74 -12.66 17.43
C LEU A 124 5.24 -13.56 18.57
N MET A 125 6.28 -14.35 18.29
CA MET A 125 6.99 -15.16 19.26
C MET A 125 8.45 -14.66 19.30
N PRO A 126 8.91 -14.04 20.41
CA PRO A 126 10.25 -13.46 20.53
C PRO A 126 11.37 -14.51 20.41
N LYS A 127 11.66 -14.94 19.19
CA LYS A 127 12.63 -15.98 18.84
C LYS A 127 13.55 -15.46 17.76
N ASN A 128 14.82 -15.86 17.80
CA ASN A 128 15.80 -15.40 16.83
C ASN A 128 15.44 -15.89 15.42
N ILE A 129 15.44 -15.00 14.43
CA ILE A 129 15.16 -15.37 13.03
C ILE A 129 16.09 -16.46 12.47
N MET A 130 17.32 -16.57 13.00
CA MET A 130 18.26 -17.63 12.63
C MET A 130 17.79 -19.01 13.07
N ASP A 131 16.99 -19.11 14.13
CA ASP A 131 16.43 -20.39 14.59
C ASP A 131 15.37 -20.88 13.60
N PHE A 132 14.58 -19.98 13.02
CA PHE A 132 13.68 -20.30 11.89
C PHE A 132 14.42 -20.77 10.64
N ARG A 133 15.66 -20.28 10.41
CA ARG A 133 16.48 -20.74 9.27
C ARG A 133 17.11 -22.11 9.54
N LYS A 134 17.48 -22.38 10.79
CA LYS A 134 18.15 -23.62 11.21
C LYS A 134 17.19 -24.72 11.66
N GLY A 135 15.89 -24.43 11.79
CA GLY A 135 14.90 -25.35 12.33
C GLY A 135 15.09 -25.65 13.83
N ARG A 136 15.66 -24.70 14.58
CA ARG A 136 16.00 -24.87 16.01
C ARG A 136 14.83 -24.51 16.90
N PHE A 137 13.91 -25.47 17.02
CA PHE A 137 12.76 -25.39 17.91
C PHE A 137 12.72 -26.64 18.79
N ASP A 138 12.39 -26.48 20.07
CA ASP A 138 11.94 -27.61 20.88
C ASP A 138 10.48 -27.97 20.53
N GLU A 139 9.93 -29.00 21.17
CA GLU A 139 8.57 -29.48 20.89
C GLU A 139 7.51 -28.45 21.28
N GLY A 140 7.63 -27.85 22.47
CA GLY A 140 6.69 -26.82 22.94
C GLY A 140 6.72 -25.55 22.08
N GLU A 141 7.90 -25.15 21.60
CA GLU A 141 8.04 -24.04 20.66
C GLU A 141 7.36 -24.33 19.32
N ARG A 142 7.42 -25.57 18.82
CA ARG A 142 6.73 -25.94 17.58
C ARG A 142 5.21 -25.88 17.76
N GLU A 143 4.69 -26.43 18.86
CA GLU A 143 3.25 -26.39 19.18
C GLU A 143 2.74 -24.96 19.33
N ALA A 144 3.52 -24.10 20.01
CA ALA A 144 3.18 -22.68 20.15
C ALA A 144 3.17 -21.95 18.80
N LEU A 145 4.17 -22.20 17.94
CA LEU A 145 4.23 -21.60 16.61
C LEU A 145 3.09 -22.06 15.71
N ASP A 146 2.72 -23.34 15.76
CA ASP A 146 1.60 -23.89 15.00
C ASP A 146 0.26 -23.29 15.45
N SER A 147 0.08 -23.14 16.77
CA SER A 147 -1.08 -22.46 17.35
C SER A 147 -1.15 -20.99 16.92
N ILE A 148 -0.02 -20.26 16.98
CA ILE A 148 0.06 -18.87 16.51
C ILE A 148 -0.27 -18.79 15.01
N ALA A 149 0.29 -19.69 14.19
CA ALA A 149 0.07 -19.69 12.75
C ALA A 149 -1.40 -19.94 12.40
N THR A 150 -2.07 -20.83 13.13
CA THR A 150 -3.50 -21.11 12.97
C THR A 150 -4.34 -19.89 13.33
N VAL A 151 -4.15 -19.34 14.54
CA VAL A 151 -4.92 -18.17 15.01
C VAL A 151 -4.72 -16.98 14.07
N VAL A 152 -3.47 -16.67 13.70
CA VAL A 152 -3.17 -15.57 12.79
C VAL A 152 -3.73 -15.83 11.40
N GLY A 153 -3.58 -17.05 10.87
CA GLY A 153 -4.07 -17.41 9.54
C GLY A 153 -5.59 -17.32 9.40
N ASP A 154 -6.32 -17.59 10.48
CA ASP A 154 -7.78 -17.55 10.49
C ASP A 154 -8.34 -16.14 10.70
N HIS A 155 -7.62 -15.26 11.41
CA HIS A 155 -8.14 -13.94 11.81
C HIS A 155 -7.54 -12.77 11.04
N TRP A 156 -6.29 -12.85 10.60
CA TRP A 156 -5.63 -11.73 9.94
C TRP A 156 -5.86 -11.73 8.43
N ASN A 157 -6.39 -10.62 7.92
CA ASN A 157 -6.47 -10.38 6.48
C ASN A 157 -5.17 -9.77 5.94
N LEU A 158 -4.05 -10.46 6.19
CA LEU A 158 -2.71 -10.09 5.72
C LEU A 158 -2.28 -10.96 4.55
N ASN A 159 -2.11 -10.34 3.39
CA ASN A 159 -1.61 -11.02 2.21
C ASN A 159 -0.16 -10.61 1.95
N ILE A 160 0.76 -11.58 1.90
CA ILE A 160 2.18 -11.33 1.62
C ILE A 160 2.51 -11.89 0.22
N LYS A 161 3.04 -11.06 -0.67
CA LYS A 161 3.40 -11.46 -2.04
C LYS A 161 4.75 -10.90 -2.48
N LYS A 162 5.47 -11.72 -3.25
CA LYS A 162 6.61 -11.27 -4.03
C LYS A 162 6.10 -10.67 -5.36
N VAL A 163 6.67 -9.55 -5.76
CA VAL A 163 6.34 -8.81 -6.99
C VAL A 163 7.60 -8.49 -7.77
N PHE A 164 7.51 -8.47 -9.09
CA PHE A 164 8.64 -8.15 -9.97
C PHE A 164 8.44 -6.84 -10.72
N ASP A 165 7.19 -6.48 -11.02
CA ASP A 165 6.84 -5.26 -11.74
C ASP A 165 5.50 -4.64 -11.26
N MET A 166 5.09 -3.54 -11.90
CA MET A 166 3.80 -2.89 -11.60
C MET A 166 2.57 -3.71 -12.03
N GLU A 167 2.72 -4.70 -12.92
CA GLU A 167 1.64 -5.56 -13.38
C GLU A 167 1.22 -6.53 -12.26
N ASP A 168 2.21 -7.13 -11.58
CA ASP A 168 2.00 -7.93 -10.38
C ASP A 168 1.29 -7.15 -9.27
N ILE A 169 1.73 -5.91 -9.02
CA ILE A 169 1.15 -5.04 -8.00
C ILE A 169 -0.34 -4.78 -8.29
N ARG A 170 -0.68 -4.39 -9.53
CA ARG A 170 -2.08 -4.16 -9.94
C ARG A 170 -2.92 -5.43 -9.80
N LYS A 171 -2.40 -6.57 -10.22
CA LYS A 171 -3.05 -7.87 -10.09
C LYS A 171 -3.37 -8.22 -8.65
N TYR A 172 -2.41 -8.07 -7.73
CA TYR A 172 -2.62 -8.40 -6.32
C TYR A 172 -3.55 -7.39 -5.62
N ILE A 173 -3.43 -6.09 -5.92
CA ILE A 173 -4.36 -5.08 -5.40
C ILE A 173 -5.80 -5.37 -5.89
N GLN A 174 -5.97 -5.75 -7.15
CA GLN A 174 -7.29 -6.15 -7.68
C GLN A 174 -7.83 -7.41 -7.02
N LYS A 175 -6.97 -8.42 -6.82
CA LYS A 175 -7.37 -9.70 -6.22
C LYS A 175 -7.76 -9.57 -4.75
N TYR A 176 -6.97 -8.83 -3.97
CA TYR A 176 -7.09 -8.79 -2.52
C TYR A 176 -7.90 -7.59 -2.00
N ASN A 177 -8.12 -6.56 -2.85
CA ASN A 177 -8.84 -5.34 -2.50
C ASN A 177 -8.42 -4.75 -1.12
N PRO A 178 -7.12 -4.48 -0.91
CA PRO A 178 -6.62 -4.03 0.39
C PRO A 178 -7.00 -2.57 0.67
N GLU A 179 -7.08 -2.23 1.95
CA GLU A 179 -7.16 -0.83 2.41
C GLU A 179 -5.78 -0.23 2.59
N ILE A 180 -4.80 -1.06 2.99
CA ILE A 180 -3.41 -0.64 3.22
C ILE A 180 -2.47 -1.52 2.41
N VAL A 181 -1.53 -0.89 1.71
CA VAL A 181 -0.49 -1.57 0.94
C VAL A 181 0.89 -1.18 1.47
N PHE A 182 1.73 -2.18 1.73
CA PHE A 182 3.18 -1.99 1.95
C PHE A 182 3.93 -2.45 0.71
N MET A 183 4.92 -1.67 0.25
CA MET A 183 5.76 -1.98 -0.90
C MET A 183 7.25 -1.89 -0.51
N ASP A 184 7.92 -3.03 -0.42
CA ASP A 184 9.33 -3.16 0.00
C ASP A 184 10.18 -3.90 -1.06
N TYR A 185 10.86 -3.24 -1.99
CA TYR A 185 11.00 -1.80 -2.20
C TYR A 185 10.89 -1.46 -3.69
N LEU A 186 10.52 -0.21 -3.98
CA LEU A 186 10.20 0.21 -5.36
C LEU A 186 11.40 0.16 -6.32
N GLN A 187 12.63 0.30 -5.82
CA GLN A 187 13.82 0.40 -6.66
C GLN A 187 14.14 -0.88 -7.44
N ASN A 188 13.65 -2.03 -7.00
CA ASN A 188 13.86 -3.31 -7.68
C ASN A 188 12.75 -3.68 -8.68
N LEU A 189 11.72 -2.85 -8.83
CA LEU A 189 10.66 -3.16 -9.77
C LEU A 189 11.12 -2.91 -11.20
N ASP A 190 11.04 -3.95 -12.02
CA ASP A 190 11.43 -3.89 -13.41
C ASP A 190 10.42 -3.12 -14.26
N ARG A 191 10.92 -2.56 -15.36
CA ARG A 191 10.10 -1.97 -16.43
C ARG A 191 10.54 -2.55 -17.77
N LYS A 192 9.56 -2.87 -18.62
CA LYS A 192 9.77 -3.49 -19.96
C LYS A 192 10.66 -2.66 -20.91
N LYS A 193 10.85 -1.36 -20.64
CA LYS A 193 11.71 -0.47 -21.44
C LYS A 193 13.09 -0.33 -20.81
N ALA A 194 14.13 -0.25 -21.66
CA ALA A 194 15.47 0.14 -21.25
C ALA A 194 15.46 1.60 -20.74
N LEU A 195 15.33 1.75 -19.43
CA LEU A 195 15.28 3.02 -18.72
C LEU A 195 16.45 3.09 -17.74
N THR A 196 16.91 4.31 -17.45
CA THR A 196 17.81 4.52 -16.31
C THR A 196 17.11 4.17 -15.00
N ASP A 197 17.86 3.80 -13.96
CA ASP A 197 17.29 3.45 -12.66
C ASP A 197 16.42 4.59 -12.09
N TYR A 198 16.88 5.84 -12.23
CA TYR A 198 16.11 7.03 -11.86
C TYR A 198 14.74 7.10 -12.57
N GLN A 199 14.71 6.87 -13.89
CA GLN A 199 13.46 6.87 -14.67
C GLN A 199 12.55 5.71 -14.28
N LYS A 200 13.11 4.53 -13.95
CA LYS A 200 12.33 3.39 -13.47
C LYS A 200 11.64 3.71 -12.15
N VAL A 201 12.41 4.17 -11.16
CA VAL A 201 11.90 4.54 -9.83
C VAL A 201 10.84 5.64 -9.94
N THR A 202 11.15 6.71 -10.67
CA THR A 202 10.24 7.83 -10.94
C THR A 202 8.94 7.37 -11.58
N GLY A 203 9.02 6.45 -12.54
CA GLY A 203 7.84 5.87 -13.16
C GLY A 203 7.04 5.02 -12.18
N ASN A 204 7.70 4.11 -11.46
CA ASN A 204 7.05 3.18 -10.54
C ASN A 204 6.33 3.91 -9.40
N ILE A 205 6.92 4.97 -8.83
CA ILE A 205 6.25 5.77 -7.80
C ILE A 205 5.04 6.54 -8.36
N LYS A 206 5.09 7.05 -9.60
CA LYS A 206 3.93 7.70 -10.24
C LYS A 206 2.79 6.71 -10.50
N ASP A 207 3.12 5.54 -11.03
CA ASP A 207 2.13 4.48 -11.27
C ASP A 207 1.50 4.04 -9.94
N LEU A 208 2.31 3.88 -8.89
CA LEU A 208 1.81 3.51 -7.56
C LEU A 208 0.91 4.63 -6.99
N GLN A 209 1.31 5.90 -7.08
CA GLN A 209 0.49 7.04 -6.68
C GLN A 209 -0.86 7.09 -7.39
N GLY A 210 -0.88 6.81 -8.71
CA GLY A 210 -2.14 6.70 -9.45
C GLY A 210 -3.03 5.57 -8.94
N ILE A 211 -2.45 4.43 -8.52
CA ILE A 211 -3.21 3.31 -7.94
C ILE A 211 -3.72 3.68 -6.54
N THR A 212 -2.87 4.26 -5.70
CA THR A 212 -3.19 4.70 -4.33
C THR A 212 -4.38 5.66 -4.33
N LEU A 213 -4.32 6.72 -5.15
CA LEU A 213 -5.40 7.70 -5.29
C LEU A 213 -6.64 7.09 -5.94
N GLY A 214 -6.48 6.38 -7.07
CA GLY A 214 -7.60 5.85 -7.84
C GLY A 214 -8.38 4.72 -7.16
N ARG A 215 -7.81 4.11 -6.11
CA ARG A 215 -8.47 3.05 -5.31
C ARG A 215 -8.69 3.44 -3.86
N GLU A 216 -8.38 4.68 -3.47
CA GLU A 216 -8.49 5.16 -2.09
C GLU A 216 -7.76 4.24 -1.08
N ILE A 217 -6.56 3.79 -1.45
CA ILE A 217 -5.71 2.92 -0.64
C ILE A 217 -4.70 3.78 0.12
N SER A 218 -4.34 3.41 1.34
CA SER A 218 -3.23 4.02 2.08
C SER A 218 -1.95 3.23 1.83
N THR A 219 -0.91 3.86 1.29
CA THR A 219 0.27 3.13 0.80
C THR A 219 1.55 3.50 1.52
N PHE A 220 2.28 2.50 1.98
CA PHE A 220 3.61 2.64 2.55
C PHE A 220 4.66 2.14 1.57
N VAL A 221 5.63 2.99 1.26
CA VAL A 221 6.76 2.68 0.39
C VAL A 221 8.02 2.59 1.22
N VAL A 222 8.68 1.44 1.22
CA VAL A 222 10.01 1.31 1.81
C VAL A 222 11.04 1.74 0.77
N SER A 223 11.92 2.65 1.16
CA SER A 223 12.96 3.21 0.29
C SER A 223 14.33 3.10 0.95
N GLN A 224 15.31 2.61 0.20
CA GLN A 224 16.70 2.59 0.65
C GLN A 224 17.38 3.93 0.39
N LEU A 225 18.09 4.43 1.39
CA LEU A 225 18.92 5.63 1.24
C LEU A 225 20.21 5.33 0.49
N SER A 226 20.65 6.31 -0.30
CA SER A 226 21.99 6.31 -0.90
C SER A 226 23.03 6.56 0.19
N ARG A 227 24.13 5.80 0.18
CA ARG A 227 25.23 6.00 1.13
C ARG A 227 26.09 7.23 0.81
N GLY A 228 25.95 7.81 -0.39
CA GLY A 228 26.84 8.89 -0.87
C GLY A 228 28.33 8.56 -0.74
N ASN A 229 29.19 9.58 -0.77
CA ASN A 229 30.65 9.47 -0.56
C ASN A 229 31.06 9.37 0.92
N LYS A 230 30.12 9.25 1.86
CA LYS A 230 30.44 9.35 3.30
C LYS A 230 30.10 8.03 4.00
N ASN A 231 31.13 7.28 4.37
CA ASN A 231 31.06 6.07 5.21
C ASN A 231 30.56 6.32 6.65
N ILE A 232 29.95 7.47 6.94
CA ILE A 232 29.51 7.85 8.28
C ILE A 232 28.00 7.70 8.34
N ILE A 233 27.55 6.72 9.12
CA ILE A 233 26.15 6.58 9.51
C ILE A 233 25.79 7.80 10.37
N ARG A 234 25.02 8.72 9.77
CA ARG A 234 24.50 9.92 10.43
C ARG A 234 22.98 9.91 10.37
N LYS A 235 22.35 10.80 11.15
CA LYS A 235 20.92 11.07 11.02
C LYS A 235 20.55 11.31 9.54
N PRO A 236 19.60 10.53 8.97
CA PRO A 236 19.13 10.69 7.60
C PRO A 236 18.53 12.06 7.34
N ARG A 237 18.62 12.50 6.09
CA ARG A 237 18.01 13.71 5.56
C ARG A 237 17.24 13.36 4.27
N LEU A 238 16.31 14.21 3.86
CA LEU A 238 15.54 14.02 2.62
C LEU A 238 16.44 13.84 1.40
N SER A 239 17.54 14.58 1.33
CA SER A 239 18.56 14.45 0.28
C SER A 239 19.24 13.08 0.19
N ASP A 240 19.09 12.22 1.19
CA ASP A 240 19.68 10.88 1.22
C ASP A 240 18.79 9.82 0.55
N LEU A 241 17.52 10.13 0.25
CA LEU A 241 16.66 9.23 -0.52
C LEU A 241 17.32 8.99 -1.89
N ARG A 242 17.57 7.72 -2.22
CA ARG A 242 18.14 7.39 -3.53
C ARG A 242 17.14 7.80 -4.61
N ASP A 243 17.59 8.52 -5.61
CA ASP A 243 16.72 9.07 -6.67
C ASP A 243 15.61 9.98 -6.09
N SER A 244 15.96 10.75 -5.03
CA SER A 244 15.07 11.47 -4.09
C SER A 244 14.01 12.36 -4.71
N GLY A 245 14.30 13.01 -5.84
CA GLY A 245 13.47 14.12 -6.34
C GLY A 245 11.99 13.75 -6.44
N ARG A 246 11.68 12.56 -6.99
CA ARG A 246 10.29 12.17 -7.17
C ARG A 246 9.65 11.54 -5.93
N ILE A 247 10.42 10.79 -5.14
CA ILE A 247 9.88 10.15 -3.93
C ILE A 247 9.45 11.22 -2.92
N GLU A 248 10.25 12.29 -2.79
CA GLU A 248 9.96 13.45 -1.96
C GLU A 248 8.69 14.18 -2.42
N GLU A 249 8.53 14.41 -3.74
CA GLU A 249 7.33 15.06 -4.29
C GLU A 249 6.05 14.23 -4.10
N CYS A 250 6.15 12.89 -4.11
CA CYS A 250 4.98 12.01 -4.07
C CYS A 250 4.56 11.61 -2.65
N SER A 251 5.41 11.79 -1.64
CA SER A 251 5.16 11.34 -0.27
C SER A 251 4.98 12.54 0.65
N PRO A 252 3.73 12.90 1.04
CA PRO A 252 3.51 13.97 2.02
C PRO A 252 4.24 13.72 3.35
N ILE A 253 4.44 12.45 3.72
CA ILE A 253 5.12 12.05 4.94
C ILE A 253 6.31 11.15 4.59
N VAL A 254 7.47 11.48 5.16
CA VAL A 254 8.69 10.66 5.11
C VAL A 254 9.14 10.34 6.53
N ILE A 255 9.22 9.05 6.86
CA ILE A 255 9.71 8.54 8.15
C ILE A 255 11.09 7.95 7.92
N PHE A 256 12.11 8.43 8.64
CA PHE A 256 13.43 7.84 8.61
C PHE A 256 13.66 6.91 9.80
N VAL A 257 14.08 5.68 9.50
CA VAL A 257 14.56 4.72 10.50
C VAL A 257 16.08 4.87 10.62
N TYR A 258 16.53 5.19 11.83
CA TYR A 258 17.92 5.44 12.17
C TYR A 258 18.27 4.81 13.50
N TRP A 259 19.22 3.89 13.49
CA TRP A 259 19.86 3.32 14.66
C TRP A 259 21.25 3.94 14.80
N GLU A 260 21.45 4.68 15.90
CA GLU A 260 22.67 5.44 16.17
C GLU A 260 23.88 4.55 16.49
N ASP A 261 23.66 3.40 17.15
CA ASP A 261 24.75 2.50 17.59
C ASP A 261 25.29 1.58 16.48
N ARG A 262 24.94 1.84 15.22
CA ARG A 262 25.29 0.97 14.08
C ARG A 262 26.11 1.68 13.01
#